data_AF-A0A7I9XGZ8-F1
#
_entry.id   AF-A0A7I9XGZ8-F1
#
_cell.length_a   1.000
_cell.length_b   1.000
_cell.length_c   1.000
_cell.angle_alpha   90.00
_cell.angle_beta   90.00
_cell.angle_gamma   90.00
#
_symmetry.space_group_name_H-M   'P 1'
#
loop_
_entity.id
_entity.type
_entity.pdbx_description
1 polymer ?
#
loop_
_entity_poly.entity_id
_entity_poly.type
_entity_poly.pdbx_seq_one_letter_code
_entity_poly.pdbx_strand_id
1 'polypeptide(L)'
;MELLIATNPDPDSRLPYLIRLPLGGGLIFATSDVWPRTKGLYCHRLDIADWPDHPVIVDRVALRSCSRRGAAIDVVADRSRENRSQLVHTMARGRQMVFWQSPKTRKQSRPGVRTPAARAAGIADLAIVVDAHERYPYTFADKPVTATRGALACGDYGIFSGQRLAAAVERKSLSDLASSLVKGSLKYQLTELSALPRAAVVIEDRYSEIFTLTFASPAKVADALAELQVAFPTVPMVFCQTRKLAQEYTYRYLAAAHAWLGDDADAAAVFEPPSQPDNAELRAWAKENGFPVSSRGRVAGEILRAWHEAHRR
;
A
#
# COMPACT_ATOMS: atom_id res chain seq x y z
N MET A 1 -19.07 10.54 29.18
CA MET A 1 -18.02 11.46 28.70
C MET A 1 -17.71 11.13 27.26
N GLU A 2 -17.73 12.10 26.34
CA GLU A 2 -17.59 11.86 24.90
C GLU A 2 -16.55 12.75 24.25
N LEU A 3 -15.80 12.21 23.30
CA LEU A 3 -15.03 12.96 22.31
C LEU A 3 -15.89 13.12 21.06
N LEU A 4 -16.01 14.36 20.57
CA LEU A 4 -16.74 14.66 19.34
C LEU A 4 -15.75 15.05 18.24
N ILE A 5 -15.97 14.55 17.04
CA ILE A 5 -15.24 14.95 15.84
C ILE A 5 -16.26 15.46 14.83
N ALA A 6 -16.05 16.67 14.34
CA ALA A 6 -16.88 17.32 13.35
C ALA A 6 -16.06 17.70 12.12
N THR A 7 -16.71 17.94 10.98
CA THR A 7 -16.07 18.65 9.86
C THR A 7 -15.79 20.09 10.27
N ASN A 8 -14.66 20.63 9.82
CA ASN A 8 -14.39 22.06 9.94
C ASN A 8 -15.27 22.80 8.92
N PRO A 9 -16.09 23.78 9.36
CA PRO A 9 -16.95 24.53 8.44
C PRO A 9 -16.17 25.45 7.49
N ASP A 10 -14.90 25.76 7.80
CA ASP A 10 -14.02 26.53 6.92
C ASP A 10 -13.53 25.66 5.74
N PRO A 11 -13.98 25.90 4.51
CA PRO A 11 -13.62 25.09 3.34
C PRO A 11 -12.17 25.30 2.90
N ASP A 12 -11.55 26.42 3.25
CA ASP A 12 -10.17 26.76 2.87
C ASP A 12 -9.13 26.22 3.88
N SER A 13 -9.60 25.65 4.99
CA SER A 13 -8.75 25.13 6.03
C SER A 13 -8.03 23.84 5.59
N ARG A 14 -6.70 23.83 5.76
CA ARG A 14 -5.89 22.60 5.65
C ARG A 14 -6.12 21.60 6.79
N LEU A 15 -6.95 21.95 7.77
CA LEU A 15 -7.33 21.15 8.92
C LEU A 15 -8.85 20.89 8.88
N PRO A 16 -9.31 19.95 8.04
CA PRO A 16 -10.72 19.74 7.73
C PRO A 16 -11.56 19.14 8.85
N TYR A 17 -10.98 18.85 10.02
CA TYR A 17 -11.71 18.26 11.15
C TYR A 17 -11.51 19.06 12.43
N LEU A 18 -12.56 19.15 13.24
CA LEU A 18 -12.55 19.71 14.59
C LEU A 18 -12.75 18.59 15.60
N ILE A 19 -12.01 18.62 16.70
CA ILE A 19 -12.13 17.68 17.81
C ILE A 19 -12.53 18.45 19.06
N ARG A 20 -13.58 18.02 19.76
CA ARG A 20 -13.96 18.53 21.08
C ARG A 20 -13.71 17.47 22.14
N LEU A 21 -12.82 17.78 23.07
CA LEU A 21 -12.50 16.96 24.24
C LEU A 21 -13.33 17.39 25.44
N PRO A 22 -13.81 16.43 26.24
CA PRO A 22 -14.62 16.68 27.43
C PRO A 22 -13.74 16.95 28.66
N LEU A 23 -12.89 17.98 28.60
CA LEU A 23 -12.04 18.42 29.70
C LEU A 23 -12.34 19.87 30.08
N GLY A 24 -12.61 20.12 31.37
CA GLY A 24 -13.04 21.43 31.86
C GLY A 24 -14.31 21.90 31.14
N GLY A 25 -14.33 23.15 30.66
CA GLY A 25 -15.41 23.68 29.82
C GLY A 25 -15.45 23.13 28.38
N GLY A 26 -14.50 22.26 28.02
CA GLY A 26 -14.31 21.72 26.69
C GLY A 26 -13.05 22.27 26.01
N LEU A 27 -12.31 21.40 25.34
CA LEU A 27 -11.15 21.80 24.54
C LEU A 27 -11.41 21.43 23.08
N ILE A 28 -11.23 22.40 22.19
CA ILE A 28 -11.36 22.28 20.74
C ILE A 28 -10.01 22.35 20.04
N PHE A 29 -9.82 21.48 19.07
CA PHE A 29 -8.67 21.50 18.17
C PHE A 29 -9.09 21.29 16.72
N ALA A 30 -8.50 22.03 15.79
CA ALA A 30 -8.54 21.69 14.37
C ALA A 30 -7.39 20.73 14.01
N THR A 31 -7.65 19.73 13.16
CA THR A 31 -6.66 18.73 12.77
C THR A 31 -6.87 18.21 11.33
N SER A 32 -5.92 17.42 10.83
CA SER A 32 -5.90 16.94 9.45
C SER A 32 -6.66 15.64 9.17
N ASP A 33 -7.03 14.88 10.21
CA ASP A 33 -7.70 13.58 10.08
C ASP A 33 -8.50 13.28 11.35
N VAL A 34 -9.47 12.35 11.29
CA VAL A 34 -10.34 12.00 12.41
C VAL A 34 -9.62 11.19 13.50
N TRP A 35 -8.52 10.48 13.21
CA TRP A 35 -7.71 9.79 14.23
C TRP A 35 -6.24 9.66 13.84
N PRO A 36 -5.28 9.71 14.79
CA PRO A 36 -3.84 9.54 14.53
C PRO A 36 -3.47 8.08 14.26
N ARG A 37 -3.74 7.63 13.03
CA ARG A 37 -3.55 6.24 12.59
C ARG A 37 -2.16 5.97 12.06
N THR A 38 -1.76 6.74 11.05
CA THR A 38 -0.50 6.55 10.31
C THR A 38 0.62 7.46 10.79
N LYS A 39 0.27 8.66 11.28
CA LYS A 39 1.19 9.67 11.81
C LYS A 39 0.53 10.45 12.95
N GLY A 40 1.35 11.09 13.78
CA GLY A 40 0.87 12.08 14.72
C GLY A 40 0.26 13.26 13.98
N LEU A 41 -0.92 13.71 14.39
CA LEU A 41 -1.65 14.81 13.77
C LEU A 41 -1.34 16.09 14.50
N TYR A 42 -1.04 17.16 13.76
CA TYR A 42 -0.98 18.48 14.35
C TYR A 42 -2.39 18.92 14.78
N CYS A 43 -2.49 19.55 15.93
CA CYS A 43 -3.72 20.07 16.50
C CYS A 43 -3.55 21.56 16.76
N HIS A 44 -4.27 22.37 15.99
CA HIS A 44 -4.36 23.81 16.22
C HIS A 44 -5.42 24.08 17.29
N ARG A 45 -5.05 24.71 18.41
CA ARG A 45 -6.00 25.04 19.48
C ARG A 45 -6.93 26.15 19.00
N LEU A 46 -8.24 25.97 19.19
CA LEU A 46 -9.27 26.98 18.94
C LEU A 46 -9.92 27.45 20.25
N ASP A 47 -10.62 28.57 20.23
CA ASP A 47 -11.48 28.95 21.35
C ASP A 47 -12.67 27.98 21.45
N ILE A 48 -13.25 27.80 22.64
CA ILE A 48 -14.47 26.99 22.80
C ILE A 48 -15.65 27.62 22.06
N ALA A 49 -15.65 28.95 21.90
CA ALA A 49 -16.63 29.69 21.10
C ALA A 49 -16.55 29.38 19.60
N ASP A 50 -15.43 28.84 19.11
CA ASP A 50 -15.26 28.44 17.71
C ASP A 50 -15.90 27.07 17.41
N TRP A 51 -16.53 26.41 18.40
CA TRP A 51 -17.34 25.22 18.11
C TRP A 51 -18.57 25.63 17.29
N PRO A 52 -18.89 24.95 16.18
CA PRO A 52 -20.10 25.26 15.43
C PRO A 52 -21.35 24.97 16.28
N ASP A 53 -22.35 25.84 16.20
CA ASP A 53 -23.67 25.64 16.84
C ASP A 53 -24.39 24.39 16.28
N HIS A 54 -24.19 24.13 14.98
CA HIS A 54 -24.74 22.98 14.27
C HIS A 54 -23.61 22.15 13.63
N PRO A 55 -22.83 21.41 14.44
CA PRO A 55 -21.68 20.69 13.95
C PRO A 55 -22.11 19.44 13.17
N VAL A 56 -21.54 19.24 11.99
CA VAL A 56 -21.67 17.96 11.25
C VAL A 56 -20.72 16.95 11.90
N ILE A 57 -21.25 16.15 12.81
CA ILE A 57 -20.49 15.14 13.55
C ILE A 57 -20.15 13.96 12.63
N VAL A 58 -18.86 13.68 12.48
CA VAL A 58 -18.34 12.54 11.71
C VAL A 58 -17.97 11.35 12.60
N ASP A 59 -17.61 11.60 13.87
CA ASP A 59 -17.35 10.54 14.86
C ASP A 59 -17.75 11.01 16.26
N ARG A 60 -18.51 10.19 16.97
CA ARG A 60 -18.90 10.41 18.37
C ARG A 60 -18.41 9.22 19.18
N VAL A 61 -17.46 9.48 20.08
CA VAL A 61 -16.72 8.40 20.74
C VAL A 61 -16.93 8.47 22.26
N ALA A 62 -17.55 7.43 22.81
CA ALA A 62 -17.61 7.24 24.26
C ALA A 62 -16.19 7.02 24.82
N LEU A 63 -15.86 7.73 25.90
CA LEU A 63 -14.55 7.64 26.55
C LEU A 63 -14.65 6.93 27.90
N ARG A 64 -13.77 5.95 28.12
CA ARG A 64 -13.52 5.39 29.45
C ARG A 64 -12.77 6.39 30.34
N SER A 65 -11.87 7.17 29.75
CA SER A 65 -11.09 8.19 30.47
C SER A 65 -10.63 9.30 29.53
N CYS A 66 -10.68 10.54 30.01
CA CYS A 66 -10.01 11.69 29.42
C CYS A 66 -9.40 12.49 30.56
N SER A 67 -8.08 12.60 30.62
CA SER A 67 -7.42 13.25 31.76
C SER A 67 -6.13 13.92 31.34
N ARG A 68 -5.86 15.10 31.91
CA ARG A 68 -4.58 15.79 31.72
C ARG A 68 -3.54 15.23 32.69
N ARG A 69 -2.38 14.86 32.17
CA ARG A 69 -1.19 14.44 32.91
C ARG A 69 0.01 15.23 32.40
N GLY A 70 0.36 16.29 33.12
CA GLY A 70 1.42 17.22 32.73
C GLY A 70 1.15 17.89 31.38
N ALA A 71 2.05 17.66 30.43
CA ALA A 71 1.97 18.19 29.06
C ALA A 71 1.07 17.37 28.13
N ALA A 72 0.55 16.22 28.57
CA ALA A 72 -0.32 15.36 27.75
C ALA A 72 -1.76 15.35 28.27
N ILE A 73 -2.69 15.18 27.35
CA ILE A 73 -4.06 14.76 27.62
C ILE A 73 -4.21 13.32 27.14
N ASP A 74 -4.44 12.39 28.05
CA ASP A 74 -4.74 11.01 27.70
C ASP A 74 -6.20 10.88 27.29
N VAL A 75 -6.42 10.19 26.18
CA VAL A 75 -7.75 9.85 25.65
C VAL A 75 -7.85 8.33 25.53
N VAL A 76 -8.72 7.73 26.34
CA VAL A 76 -9.02 6.29 26.33
C VAL A 76 -10.45 6.09 25.86
N ALA A 77 -10.61 5.70 24.60
CA ALA A 77 -11.91 5.45 23.98
C ALA A 77 -12.43 4.05 24.32
N ASP A 78 -13.75 3.93 24.50
CA ASP A 78 -14.43 2.67 24.79
C ASP A 78 -14.69 1.86 23.51
N ARG A 79 -13.62 1.36 22.91
CA ARG A 79 -13.67 0.52 21.71
C ARG A 79 -12.44 -0.37 21.60
N SER A 80 -12.46 -1.31 20.66
CA SER A 80 -11.38 -2.28 20.46
C SER A 80 -10.19 -1.74 19.66
N ARG A 81 -10.44 -0.83 18.71
CA ARG A 81 -9.41 -0.19 17.85
C ARG A 81 -9.35 1.31 18.11
N GLU A 82 -8.17 1.91 17.91
CA GLU A 82 -7.99 3.37 18.13
C GLU A 82 -8.50 3.79 19.52
N ASN A 83 -8.17 2.97 20.52
CA ASN A 83 -8.72 3.04 21.87
C ASN A 83 -7.83 3.81 22.85
N ARG A 84 -6.57 4.08 22.50
CA ARG A 84 -5.62 4.83 23.32
C ARG A 84 -4.89 5.85 22.45
N SER A 85 -4.93 7.10 22.86
CA SER A 85 -4.15 8.20 22.25
C SER A 85 -3.87 9.30 23.26
N GLN A 86 -3.02 10.25 22.86
CA GLN A 86 -2.63 11.40 23.65
C GLN A 86 -2.62 12.65 22.79
N LEU A 87 -3.15 13.76 23.30
CA LEU A 87 -2.82 15.09 22.79
C LEU A 87 -1.66 15.63 23.61
N VAL A 88 -0.49 15.75 22.99
CA VAL A 88 0.75 16.14 23.65
C VAL A 88 1.09 17.57 23.29
N HIS A 89 1.12 18.43 24.29
CA HIS A 89 1.68 19.76 24.20
C HIS A 89 3.21 19.68 24.17
N THR A 90 3.83 20.35 23.21
CA THR A 90 5.28 20.37 23.03
C THR A 90 5.75 21.73 22.50
N MET A 91 7.04 22.01 22.63
CA MET A 91 7.69 23.17 22.02
C MET A 91 8.41 22.73 20.75
N ALA A 92 8.09 23.35 19.61
CA ALA A 92 8.80 23.12 18.36
C ALA A 92 9.00 24.44 17.61
N ARG A 93 10.24 24.67 17.13
CA ARG A 93 10.64 25.92 16.46
C ARG A 93 10.27 27.19 17.26
N GLY A 94 10.43 27.14 18.59
CA GLY A 94 10.12 28.26 19.49
C GLY A 94 8.62 28.53 19.71
N ARG A 95 7.72 27.70 19.18
CA ARG A 95 6.26 27.84 19.34
C ARG A 95 5.66 26.65 20.08
N GLN A 96 4.60 26.92 20.84
CA GLN A 96 3.77 25.88 21.44
C GLN A 96 2.97 25.16 20.35
N MET A 97 3.03 23.83 20.35
CA MET A 97 2.32 22.97 19.41
C MET A 97 1.65 21.83 20.15
N VAL A 98 0.48 21.41 19.69
CA VAL A 98 -0.19 20.20 20.17
C VAL A 98 -0.17 19.16 19.07
N PHE A 99 0.18 17.93 19.42
CA PHE A 99 0.07 16.78 18.52
C PHE A 99 -0.83 15.71 19.10
N TRP A 100 -1.82 15.28 18.34
CA TRP A 100 -2.59 14.09 18.66
C TRP A 100 -1.89 12.85 18.12
N GLN A 101 -1.59 11.90 19.01
CA GLN A 101 -0.75 10.75 18.70
C GLN A 101 -1.33 9.49 19.34
N SER A 102 -1.34 8.39 18.60
CA SER A 102 -1.52 7.04 19.15
C SER A 102 -0.17 6.44 19.58
N PRO A 103 -0.14 5.37 20.40
CA PRO A 103 1.08 4.64 20.72
C PRO A 103 1.92 4.27 19.48
N LYS A 104 1.26 3.94 18.36
CA LYS A 104 1.91 3.62 17.08
C LYS A 104 2.62 4.83 16.48
N THR A 105 2.05 6.02 16.60
CA THR A 105 2.60 7.25 16.01
C THR A 105 3.60 7.98 16.90
N ARG A 106 3.60 7.71 18.22
CA ARG A 106 4.50 8.32 19.20
C ARG A 106 5.96 7.89 19.01
N LYS A 107 6.19 6.66 18.51
CA LYS A 107 7.51 6.02 18.40
C LYS A 107 8.14 6.06 17.01
N GLN A 108 7.49 6.68 16.01
CA GLN A 108 8.09 6.68 14.67
C GLN A 108 9.33 7.59 14.63
N SER A 109 10.50 6.96 14.50
CA SER A 109 11.72 7.65 14.12
C SER A 109 11.45 8.43 12.83
N ARG A 110 11.86 9.69 12.77
CA ARG A 110 11.88 10.50 11.54
C ARG A 110 13.30 10.47 11.01
N PRO A 111 13.72 9.41 10.29
CA PRO A 111 15.00 9.46 9.59
C PRO A 111 14.97 10.69 8.69
N GLY A 112 16.00 11.55 8.77
CA GLY A 112 16.13 12.76 7.95
C GLY A 112 16.34 12.49 6.45
N VAL A 113 15.87 11.33 5.98
CA VAL A 113 16.08 10.79 4.65
C VAL A 113 15.08 11.43 3.70
N ARG A 114 15.60 12.11 2.69
CA ARG A 114 14.82 12.55 1.53
C ARG A 114 14.70 11.37 0.56
N THR A 115 13.48 11.07 0.14
CA THR A 115 13.22 10.11 -0.93
C THR A 115 13.60 10.74 -2.28
N PRO A 116 14.21 10.01 -3.23
CA PRO A 116 14.60 10.57 -4.52
C PRO A 116 13.38 11.06 -5.31
N ALA A 117 13.56 12.15 -6.06
CA ALA A 117 12.54 12.69 -6.97
C ALA A 117 12.57 12.00 -8.36
N ALA A 118 13.65 11.29 -8.69
CA ALA A 118 13.79 10.60 -9.97
C ALA A 118 12.73 9.49 -10.16
N ARG A 119 12.22 9.39 -11.38
CA ARG A 119 11.25 8.37 -11.80
C ARG A 119 11.86 6.97 -11.62
N ALA A 120 11.08 6.04 -11.11
CA ALA A 120 11.50 4.65 -11.02
C ALA A 120 11.47 4.01 -12.43
N ALA A 121 12.56 3.31 -12.79
CA ALA A 121 12.75 2.66 -14.09
C ALA A 121 12.49 3.56 -15.33
N GLY A 122 12.58 4.89 -15.19
CA GLY A 122 12.30 5.83 -16.28
C GLY A 122 10.81 5.96 -16.66
N ILE A 123 9.91 5.24 -15.98
CA ILE A 123 8.47 5.17 -16.32
C ILE A 123 7.81 6.55 -16.10
N ALA A 124 7.18 7.06 -17.15
CA ALA A 124 6.59 8.40 -17.17
C ALA A 124 5.31 8.52 -16.32
N ASP A 125 4.49 7.47 -16.31
CA ASP A 125 3.33 7.29 -15.43
C ASP A 125 3.12 5.80 -15.16
N LEU A 126 3.08 5.41 -13.88
CA LEU A 126 2.90 4.02 -13.47
C LEU A 126 1.47 3.80 -12.98
N ALA A 127 0.72 2.95 -13.67
CA ALA A 127 -0.60 2.51 -13.23
C ALA A 127 -0.48 1.52 -12.06
N ILE A 128 -1.04 1.86 -10.91
CA ILE A 128 -1.10 0.98 -9.73
C ILE A 128 -2.56 0.76 -9.34
N VAL A 129 -2.98 -0.50 -9.25
CA VAL A 129 -4.26 -0.85 -8.65
C VAL A 129 -4.07 -1.00 -7.15
N VAL A 130 -4.88 -0.30 -6.38
CA VAL A 130 -4.91 -0.34 -4.92
C VAL A 130 -6.14 -1.14 -4.51
N ASP A 131 -5.95 -2.13 -3.64
CA ASP A 131 -7.06 -2.98 -3.20
C ASP A 131 -8.20 -2.13 -2.62
N ALA A 132 -9.44 -2.51 -2.95
CA ALA A 132 -10.63 -1.79 -2.53
C ALA A 132 -10.82 -1.79 -1.00
N HIS A 133 -10.31 -2.81 -0.30
CA HIS A 133 -10.42 -2.95 1.15
C HIS A 133 -9.29 -2.24 1.91
N GLU A 134 -8.24 -1.75 1.23
CA GLU A 134 -7.18 -0.96 1.86
C GLU A 134 -7.73 0.40 2.30
N ARG A 135 -7.99 0.52 3.60
CA ARG A 135 -8.65 1.71 4.18
C ARG A 135 -7.76 2.94 4.15
N TYR A 136 -6.44 2.75 4.25
CA TYR A 136 -5.48 3.85 4.34
C TYR A 136 -4.41 3.65 3.28
N PRO A 137 -4.74 3.89 2.00
CA PRO A 137 -3.82 3.65 0.91
C PRO A 137 -2.68 4.66 0.92
N TYR A 138 -1.56 4.29 0.33
CA TYR A 138 -0.56 5.25 -0.11
C TYR A 138 -1.18 6.22 -1.12
N THR A 139 -0.80 7.49 -1.04
CA THR A 139 -1.32 8.50 -1.96
C THR A 139 -0.46 8.66 -3.19
N PHE A 140 0.82 8.26 -3.12
CA PHE A 140 1.82 8.48 -4.17
C PHE A 140 1.91 9.94 -4.66
N ALA A 141 1.49 10.91 -3.84
CA ALA A 141 1.28 12.30 -4.27
C ALA A 141 2.53 13.00 -4.83
N ASP A 142 3.73 12.51 -4.51
CA ASP A 142 5.01 13.02 -4.98
C ASP A 142 5.63 12.16 -6.10
N LYS A 143 4.85 11.25 -6.71
CA LYS A 143 5.30 10.29 -7.72
C LYS A 143 4.42 10.32 -8.97
N PRO A 144 4.98 9.99 -10.16
CA PRO A 144 4.19 9.83 -11.37
C PRO A 144 3.46 8.48 -11.35
N VAL A 145 2.35 8.45 -10.61
CA VAL A 145 1.53 7.25 -10.41
C VAL A 145 0.07 7.59 -10.64
N THR A 146 -0.57 6.83 -11.52
CA THR A 146 -2.03 6.77 -11.62
C THR A 146 -2.54 5.63 -10.75
N ALA A 147 -3.07 5.96 -9.56
CA ALA A 147 -3.61 4.98 -8.62
C ALA A 147 -5.12 4.80 -8.82
N THR A 148 -5.57 3.57 -9.09
CA THR A 148 -6.99 3.23 -9.21
C THR A 148 -7.40 2.24 -8.13
N ARG A 149 -8.66 2.31 -7.67
CA ARG A 149 -9.20 1.31 -6.74
C ARG A 149 -9.72 0.11 -7.52
N GLY A 150 -9.43 -1.10 -7.05
CA GLY A 150 -9.93 -2.34 -7.64
C GLY A 150 -9.78 -3.52 -6.70
N ALA A 151 -10.43 -4.64 -7.00
CA ALA A 151 -10.22 -5.87 -6.25
C ALA A 151 -8.89 -6.51 -6.66
N LEU A 152 -8.05 -6.86 -5.68
CA LEU A 152 -6.86 -7.67 -5.91
C LEU A 152 -7.08 -9.09 -5.41
N ALA A 153 -6.52 -10.08 -6.12
CA ALA A 153 -6.57 -11.47 -5.68
C ALA A 153 -5.71 -11.69 -4.42
N CYS A 154 -4.62 -10.95 -4.28
CA CYS A 154 -3.78 -10.87 -3.08
C CYS A 154 -2.96 -9.58 -3.09
N GLY A 155 -2.48 -9.15 -1.92
CA GLY A 155 -1.75 -7.90 -1.73
C GLY A 155 -2.65 -6.66 -1.68
N ASP A 156 -2.08 -5.52 -1.26
CA ASP A 156 -2.79 -4.24 -1.14
C ASP A 156 -2.55 -3.32 -2.35
N TYR A 157 -1.46 -3.53 -3.08
CA TYR A 157 -1.08 -2.76 -4.26
C TYR A 157 -0.61 -3.72 -5.35
N GLY A 158 -1.04 -3.53 -6.60
CA GLY A 158 -0.71 -4.43 -7.67
C GLY A 158 -0.58 -3.75 -9.03
N ILE A 159 0.09 -4.47 -9.94
CA ILE A 159 0.14 -4.13 -11.36
C ILE A 159 -0.40 -5.31 -12.17
N PHE A 160 -1.14 -4.99 -13.22
CA PHE A 160 -1.70 -5.98 -14.12
C PHE A 160 -0.90 -6.03 -15.43
N SER A 161 -0.79 -7.23 -16.01
CA SER A 161 -0.45 -7.44 -17.40
C SER A 161 -1.66 -8.04 -18.09
N GLY A 162 -2.33 -7.24 -18.93
CA GLY A 162 -3.68 -7.55 -19.42
C GLY A 162 -4.66 -7.70 -18.25
N GLN A 163 -5.29 -8.87 -18.13
CA GLN A 163 -6.26 -9.18 -17.06
C GLN A 163 -5.63 -9.90 -15.86
N ARG A 164 -4.34 -10.27 -15.92
CA ARG A 164 -3.67 -11.03 -14.87
C ARG A 164 -2.90 -10.11 -13.93
N LEU A 165 -3.08 -10.32 -12.63
CA LEU A 165 -2.23 -9.69 -11.61
C LEU A 165 -0.81 -10.22 -11.77
N ALA A 166 0.13 -9.35 -12.11
CA ALA A 166 1.49 -9.72 -12.49
C ALA A 166 2.51 -9.48 -11.37
N ALA A 167 2.29 -8.46 -10.54
CA ALA A 167 3.01 -8.24 -9.31
C ALA A 167 2.13 -7.61 -8.24
N ALA A 168 2.43 -7.89 -6.97
CA ALA A 168 1.71 -7.31 -5.84
C ALA A 168 2.63 -6.98 -4.66
N VAL A 169 2.20 -6.02 -3.85
CA VAL A 169 2.83 -5.67 -2.58
C VAL A 169 1.77 -5.70 -1.49
N GLU A 170 1.98 -6.55 -0.49
CA GLU A 170 1.23 -6.55 0.77
C GLU A 170 1.86 -5.53 1.71
N ARG A 171 1.04 -4.66 2.28
CA ARG A 171 1.48 -3.65 3.23
C ARG A 171 1.11 -4.09 4.64
N LYS A 172 2.10 -4.05 5.55
CA LYS A 172 1.88 -4.44 6.95
C LYS A 172 2.42 -3.43 7.94
N SER A 173 1.64 -3.11 8.97
CA SER A 173 2.19 -2.46 10.17
C SER A 173 2.90 -3.49 11.04
N LEU A 174 3.86 -3.09 11.88
CA LEU A 174 4.52 -4.03 12.80
C LEU A 174 3.53 -4.72 13.74
N SER A 175 2.51 -3.99 14.20
CA SER A 175 1.48 -4.54 15.07
C SER A 175 0.64 -5.61 14.39
N ASP A 176 0.32 -5.41 13.10
CA ASP A 176 -0.49 -6.37 12.35
C ASP A 176 0.38 -7.57 11.94
N LEU A 177 1.67 -7.34 11.62
CA LEU A 177 2.66 -8.39 11.42
C LEU A 177 2.73 -9.30 12.65
N ALA A 178 3.08 -8.75 13.81
CA ALA A 178 3.20 -9.50 15.07
C ALA A 178 1.90 -10.25 15.41
N SER A 179 0.74 -9.59 15.24
CA SER A 179 -0.55 -10.23 15.45
C SER A 179 -0.80 -11.40 14.50
N SER A 180 -0.45 -11.26 13.22
CA SER A 180 -0.61 -12.32 12.22
C SER A 180 0.38 -13.47 12.37
N LEU A 181 1.59 -13.21 12.86
CA LEU A 181 2.58 -14.22 13.21
C LEU A 181 2.13 -15.05 14.40
N VAL A 182 1.72 -14.38 15.49
CA VAL A 182 1.21 -15.06 16.70
C VAL A 182 -0.01 -15.93 16.40
N LYS A 183 -0.88 -15.49 15.48
CA LYS A 183 -2.07 -16.25 15.06
C LYS A 183 -1.79 -17.28 13.97
N GLY A 184 -0.58 -17.31 13.40
CA GLY A 184 -0.24 -18.16 12.24
C GLY A 184 -0.93 -17.76 10.93
N SER A 185 -1.68 -16.64 10.90
CA SER A 185 -2.47 -16.24 9.73
C SER A 185 -1.60 -15.68 8.59
N LEU A 186 -0.38 -15.21 8.89
CA LEU A 186 0.53 -14.67 7.87
C LEU A 186 0.94 -15.72 6.83
N LYS A 187 1.07 -16.99 7.25
CA LYS A 187 1.45 -18.09 6.35
C LYS A 187 0.49 -18.23 5.16
N TYR A 188 -0.81 -18.10 5.40
CA TYR A 188 -1.82 -18.19 4.33
C TYR A 188 -1.69 -17.04 3.32
N GLN A 189 -1.50 -15.82 3.81
CA GLN A 189 -1.26 -14.66 2.94
C GLN A 189 0.01 -14.83 2.10
N LEU A 190 1.08 -15.38 2.69
CA LEU A 190 2.33 -15.64 1.98
C LEU A 190 2.16 -16.74 0.92
N THR A 191 1.35 -17.77 1.18
CA THR A 191 1.01 -18.78 0.17
C THR A 191 0.36 -18.13 -1.05
N GLU A 192 -0.64 -17.27 -0.85
CA GLU A 192 -1.32 -16.55 -1.94
C GLU A 192 -0.37 -15.62 -2.70
N LEU A 193 0.47 -14.87 -1.98
CA LEU A 193 1.47 -13.99 -2.58
C LEU A 193 2.53 -14.79 -3.37
N SER A 194 2.95 -15.95 -2.88
CA SER A 194 3.97 -16.78 -3.52
C SER A 194 3.52 -17.39 -4.86
N ALA A 195 2.21 -17.38 -5.14
CA ALA A 195 1.67 -17.76 -6.44
C ALA A 195 1.91 -16.68 -7.53
N LEU A 196 2.24 -15.45 -7.13
CA LEU A 196 2.65 -14.41 -8.04
C LEU A 196 4.16 -14.48 -8.32
N PRO A 197 4.61 -14.25 -9.56
CA PRO A 197 6.03 -14.27 -9.88
C PRO A 197 6.81 -13.13 -9.20
N ARG A 198 6.14 -12.02 -8.84
CA ARG A 198 6.71 -10.86 -8.16
C ARG A 198 5.78 -10.39 -7.06
N ALA A 199 5.98 -10.90 -5.85
CA ALA A 199 5.29 -10.40 -4.67
C ALA A 199 6.28 -9.93 -3.61
N ALA A 200 5.89 -8.93 -2.82
CA ALA A 200 6.64 -8.50 -1.66
C ALA A 200 5.73 -8.17 -0.48
N VAL A 201 6.25 -8.30 0.73
CA VAL A 201 5.64 -7.74 1.94
C VAL A 201 6.47 -6.55 2.39
N VAL A 202 5.84 -5.39 2.52
CA VAL A 202 6.45 -4.18 3.05
C VAL A 202 5.97 -3.95 4.48
N ILE A 203 6.92 -3.83 5.41
CA ILE A 203 6.66 -3.60 6.82
C ILE A 203 7.00 -2.14 7.16
N GLU A 204 6.02 -1.39 7.67
CA GLU A 204 6.14 0.04 8.00
C GLU A 204 6.87 0.33 9.32
N ASP A 205 7.95 -0.39 9.62
CA ASP A 205 8.75 -0.23 10.84
C ASP A 205 10.15 -0.82 10.65
N ARG A 206 11.00 -0.73 11.68
CA ARG A 206 12.34 -1.34 11.68
C ARG A 206 12.28 -2.73 12.29
N TYR A 207 13.16 -3.62 11.84
CA TYR A 207 13.29 -4.95 12.45
C TYR A 207 13.55 -4.86 13.96
N SER A 208 14.38 -3.90 14.41
CA SER A 208 14.68 -3.69 15.83
C SER A 208 13.45 -3.37 16.69
N GLU A 209 12.37 -2.85 16.11
CA GLU A 209 11.15 -2.55 16.87
C GLU A 209 10.42 -3.80 17.35
N ILE A 210 10.67 -4.97 16.73
CA ILE A 210 10.17 -6.27 17.21
C ILE A 210 10.58 -6.49 18.67
N PHE A 211 11.82 -6.13 19.03
CA PHE A 211 12.36 -6.31 20.38
C PHE A 211 11.83 -5.31 21.41
N THR A 212 10.99 -4.36 20.98
CA THR A 212 10.33 -3.39 21.87
C THR A 212 8.84 -3.68 22.06
N LEU A 213 8.32 -4.76 21.46
CA LEU A 213 6.93 -5.16 21.57
C LEU A 213 6.58 -5.52 23.02
N THR A 214 5.46 -5.00 23.51
CA THR A 214 4.97 -5.25 24.87
C THR A 214 3.74 -6.15 24.92
N PHE A 215 3.11 -6.40 23.76
CA PHE A 215 1.86 -7.16 23.63
C PHE A 215 2.06 -8.56 23.01
N ALA A 216 3.28 -8.87 22.57
CA ALA A 216 3.68 -10.16 22.02
C ALA A 216 5.12 -10.45 22.46
N SER A 217 5.46 -11.73 22.61
CA SER A 217 6.83 -12.14 22.94
C SER A 217 7.77 -11.81 21.75
N PRO A 218 8.80 -10.96 21.93
CA PRO A 218 9.70 -10.62 20.84
C PRO A 218 10.43 -11.83 20.24
N ALA A 219 10.87 -12.77 21.08
CA ALA A 219 11.55 -13.99 20.62
C ALA A 219 10.64 -14.81 19.69
N LYS A 220 9.41 -15.11 20.12
CA LYS A 220 8.44 -15.83 19.28
C LYS A 220 8.14 -15.12 17.96
N VAL A 221 8.05 -13.79 17.97
CA VAL A 221 7.81 -13.01 16.75
C VAL A 221 9.03 -13.06 15.82
N ALA A 222 10.25 -12.96 16.36
CA ALA A 222 11.48 -13.04 15.58
C ALA A 222 11.68 -14.43 14.97
N ASP A 223 11.45 -15.49 15.74
CA ASP A 223 11.55 -16.88 15.29
C ASP A 223 10.53 -17.17 14.19
N ALA A 224 9.24 -16.86 14.43
CA ALA A 224 8.18 -17.08 13.44
C ALA A 224 8.40 -16.29 12.14
N LEU A 225 8.95 -15.07 12.24
CA LEU A 225 9.32 -14.29 11.06
C LEU A 225 10.45 -14.95 10.28
N ALA A 226 11.50 -15.42 10.96
CA ALA A 226 12.62 -16.11 10.32
C ALA A 226 12.16 -17.42 9.65
N GLU A 227 11.35 -18.23 10.34
CA GLU A 227 10.76 -19.45 9.79
C GLU A 227 9.99 -19.18 8.50
N LEU A 228 9.18 -18.12 8.46
CA LEU A 228 8.42 -17.78 7.25
C LEU A 228 9.30 -17.22 6.13
N GLN A 229 10.36 -16.46 6.43
CA GLN A 229 11.30 -16.01 5.40
C GLN A 229 12.05 -17.18 4.76
N VAL A 230 12.39 -18.20 5.55
CA VAL A 230 12.99 -19.45 5.04
C VAL A 230 11.99 -20.27 4.25
N ALA A 231 10.73 -20.34 4.70
CA ALA A 231 9.68 -21.10 4.02
C ALA A 231 9.19 -20.44 2.71
N PHE A 232 9.27 -19.11 2.61
CA PHE A 232 8.81 -18.32 1.47
C PHE A 232 9.94 -17.43 0.91
N PRO A 233 11.05 -18.01 0.41
CA PRO A 233 12.23 -17.25 0.01
C PRO A 233 11.99 -16.34 -1.21
N THR A 234 10.93 -16.60 -1.98
CA THR A 234 10.54 -15.82 -3.16
C THR A 234 9.74 -14.56 -2.83
N VAL A 235 9.26 -14.41 -1.60
CA VAL A 235 8.46 -13.26 -1.17
C VAL A 235 9.29 -12.42 -0.18
N PRO A 236 10.06 -11.43 -0.65
CA PRO A 236 10.84 -10.56 0.23
C PRO A 236 9.93 -9.84 1.24
N MET A 237 10.36 -9.86 2.50
CA MET A 237 9.70 -9.16 3.61
C MET A 237 10.60 -8.02 4.09
N VAL A 238 10.30 -6.79 3.68
CA VAL A 238 11.21 -5.64 3.81
C VAL A 238 10.74 -4.67 4.89
N PHE A 239 11.60 -4.43 5.88
CA PHE A 239 11.38 -3.42 6.93
C PHE A 239 11.77 -2.04 6.42
N CYS A 240 10.78 -1.21 6.12
CA CYS A 240 10.99 0.10 5.51
C CYS A 240 11.05 1.25 6.52
N GLN A 241 10.99 0.98 7.83
CA GLN A 241 11.07 1.97 8.92
C GLN A 241 9.90 2.95 9.04
N THR A 242 9.45 3.56 7.94
CA THR A 242 8.34 4.52 7.95
C THR A 242 7.39 4.24 6.79
N ARG A 243 6.13 4.65 6.96
CA ARG A 243 5.14 4.68 5.88
C ARG A 243 5.63 5.36 4.59
N LYS A 244 6.40 6.45 4.69
CA LYS A 244 6.90 7.17 3.52
C LYS A 244 7.93 6.34 2.75
N LEU A 245 8.84 5.69 3.46
CA LEU A 245 9.85 4.82 2.85
C LEU A 245 9.22 3.51 2.33
N ALA A 246 8.19 3.02 3.02
CA ALA A 246 7.37 1.90 2.57
C ALA A 246 6.66 2.22 1.24
N GLN A 247 6.04 3.40 1.11
CA GLN A 247 5.48 3.90 -0.14
C GLN A 247 6.55 4.00 -1.25
N GLU A 248 7.74 4.53 -0.94
CA GLU A 248 8.85 4.62 -1.89
C GLU A 248 9.29 3.23 -2.38
N TYR A 249 9.42 2.26 -1.47
CA TYR A 249 9.76 0.88 -1.82
C TYR A 249 8.67 0.28 -2.72
N THR A 250 7.39 0.38 -2.33
CA THR A 250 6.27 -0.14 -3.11
C THR A 250 6.26 0.46 -4.52
N TYR A 251 6.44 1.78 -4.65
CA TYR A 251 6.54 2.45 -5.95
C TYR A 251 7.68 1.89 -6.81
N ARG A 252 8.89 1.76 -6.25
CA ARG A 252 10.05 1.27 -7.01
C ARG A 252 9.97 -0.21 -7.35
N TYR A 253 9.46 -1.03 -6.43
CA TYR A 253 9.29 -2.47 -6.65
C TYR A 253 8.30 -2.73 -7.78
N LEU A 254 7.13 -2.08 -7.75
CA LEU A 254 6.12 -2.22 -8.81
C LEU A 254 6.59 -1.62 -10.14
N ALA A 255 7.33 -0.50 -10.12
CA ALA A 255 7.95 0.04 -11.34
C ALA A 255 8.95 -0.94 -11.97
N ALA A 256 9.81 -1.56 -11.16
CA ALA A 256 10.76 -2.56 -11.64
C ALA A 256 10.05 -3.80 -12.18
N ALA A 257 8.99 -4.27 -11.52
CA ALA A 257 8.19 -5.38 -12.00
C ALA A 257 7.47 -5.04 -13.33
N HIS A 258 6.97 -3.81 -13.49
CA HIS A 258 6.38 -3.36 -14.75
C HIS A 258 7.39 -3.33 -15.89
N ALA A 259 8.58 -2.74 -15.65
CA ALA A 259 9.65 -2.70 -16.64
C ALA A 259 10.09 -4.12 -17.05
N TRP A 260 10.28 -5.02 -16.08
CA TRP A 260 10.62 -6.41 -16.34
C TRP A 260 9.59 -7.11 -17.23
N LEU A 261 8.29 -6.84 -17.02
CA LEU A 261 7.23 -7.43 -17.85
C LEU A 261 7.26 -6.90 -19.29
N GLY A 262 7.64 -5.64 -19.49
CA GLY A 262 7.87 -5.08 -20.82
C GLY A 262 9.04 -5.75 -21.51
N ASP A 263 10.19 -5.83 -20.83
CA ASP A 263 11.40 -6.47 -21.35
C ASP A 263 11.19 -7.96 -21.65
N ASP A 264 10.45 -8.69 -20.81
CA ASP A 264 10.14 -10.11 -21.00
C ASP A 264 9.21 -10.33 -22.21
N ALA A 265 8.24 -9.45 -22.44
CA ALA A 265 7.39 -9.50 -23.62
C ALA A 265 8.18 -9.21 -24.91
N ASP A 266 9.08 -8.21 -24.87
CA ASP A 266 9.95 -7.88 -25.99
C ASP A 266 10.95 -9.02 -26.27
N ALA A 267 11.51 -9.63 -25.23
CA ALA A 267 12.39 -10.79 -25.34
C ALA A 267 11.65 -12.01 -25.89
N ALA A 268 10.44 -12.29 -25.41
CA ALA A 268 9.61 -13.37 -25.95
C ALA A 268 9.37 -13.18 -27.45
N ALA A 269 9.08 -11.95 -27.91
CA ALA A 269 8.92 -11.67 -29.34
C ALA A 269 10.20 -11.91 -30.18
N VAL A 270 11.39 -11.85 -29.56
CA VAL A 270 12.68 -12.07 -30.23
C VAL A 270 13.11 -13.54 -30.17
N PHE A 271 12.88 -14.22 -29.05
CA PHE A 271 13.35 -15.58 -28.80
C PHE A 271 12.32 -16.68 -29.08
N GLU A 272 11.02 -16.36 -29.15
CA GLU A 272 10.03 -17.31 -29.61
C GLU A 272 10.11 -17.49 -31.14
N PRO A 273 10.15 -18.73 -31.63
CA PRO A 273 10.09 -18.97 -33.06
C PRO A 273 8.77 -18.39 -33.60
N PRO A 274 8.78 -17.78 -34.80
CA PRO A 274 7.56 -17.27 -35.40
C PRO A 274 6.51 -18.37 -35.40
N SER A 275 5.29 -18.04 -34.95
CA SER A 275 4.17 -18.97 -34.92
C SER A 275 4.05 -19.66 -36.28
N GLN A 276 4.15 -20.98 -36.30
CA GLN A 276 3.93 -21.71 -37.56
C GLN A 276 2.50 -21.45 -38.01
N PRO A 277 2.30 -21.08 -39.28
CA PRO A 277 0.96 -20.84 -39.81
C PRO A 277 0.15 -22.13 -39.69
N ASP A 278 -1.12 -21.99 -39.32
CA ASP A 278 -1.99 -23.15 -39.24
C ASP A 278 -2.31 -23.70 -40.66
N ASN A 279 -2.91 -24.90 -40.71
CA ASN A 279 -3.24 -25.51 -42.00
C ASN A 279 -4.31 -24.74 -42.80
N ALA A 280 -5.07 -23.82 -42.18
CA ALA A 280 -6.05 -22.98 -42.87
C ALA A 280 -5.37 -21.75 -43.48
N GLU A 281 -4.46 -21.12 -42.74
CA GLU A 281 -3.62 -20.00 -43.19
C GLU A 281 -2.71 -20.42 -44.35
N LEU A 282 -2.05 -21.58 -44.24
CA LEU A 282 -1.25 -22.14 -45.33
C LEU A 282 -2.07 -22.40 -46.60
N ARG A 283 -3.34 -22.80 -46.46
CA ARG A 283 -4.23 -23.02 -47.60
C ARG A 283 -4.69 -21.73 -48.23
N ALA A 284 -5.06 -20.74 -47.42
CA ALA A 284 -5.46 -19.42 -47.89
C ALA A 284 -4.30 -18.81 -48.69
N TRP A 285 -3.11 -18.81 -48.11
CA TRP A 285 -1.89 -18.32 -48.76
C TRP A 285 -1.55 -19.12 -50.03
N ALA A 286 -1.61 -20.45 -49.99
CA ALA A 286 -1.35 -21.29 -51.16
C ALA A 286 -2.32 -20.96 -52.31
N LYS A 287 -3.62 -20.81 -52.02
CA LYS A 287 -4.64 -20.46 -53.02
C LYS A 287 -4.40 -19.07 -53.60
N GLU A 288 -4.05 -18.10 -52.76
CA GLU A 288 -3.76 -16.72 -53.18
C GLU A 288 -2.50 -16.63 -54.05
N ASN A 289 -1.51 -17.48 -53.79
CA ASN A 289 -0.24 -17.53 -54.52
C ASN A 289 -0.20 -18.60 -55.63
N GLY A 290 -1.34 -19.21 -55.97
CA GLY A 290 -1.47 -20.15 -57.10
C GLY A 290 -0.89 -21.55 -56.87
N PHE A 291 -0.59 -21.93 -55.63
CA PHE A 291 -0.15 -23.28 -55.30
C PHE A 291 -1.33 -24.27 -55.27
N PRO A 292 -1.20 -25.47 -55.89
CA PRO A 292 -2.23 -26.50 -55.82
C PRO A 292 -2.30 -27.09 -54.39
N VAL A 293 -3.45 -26.91 -53.72
CA VAL A 293 -3.64 -27.35 -52.33
C VAL A 293 -5.02 -28.01 -52.13
N SER A 294 -5.04 -29.12 -51.38
CA SER A 294 -6.28 -29.82 -51.02
C SER A 294 -7.11 -29.03 -50.00
N SER A 295 -8.44 -29.05 -50.14
CA SER A 295 -9.38 -28.41 -49.21
C SER A 295 -9.46 -29.10 -47.84
N ARG A 296 -8.95 -30.33 -47.71
CA ARG A 296 -8.94 -31.12 -46.46
C ARG A 296 -7.64 -31.92 -46.28
N GLY A 297 -7.35 -32.33 -45.05
CA GLY A 297 -6.20 -33.19 -44.72
C GLY A 297 -4.93 -32.43 -44.31
N ARG A 298 -3.76 -33.06 -44.43
CA ARG A 298 -2.47 -32.45 -44.12
C ARG A 298 -2.01 -31.59 -45.32
N VAL A 299 -1.50 -30.38 -45.07
CA VAL A 299 -0.92 -29.53 -46.11
C VAL A 299 0.46 -30.08 -46.50
N ALA A 300 0.79 -30.06 -47.79
CA ALA A 300 2.07 -30.56 -48.29
C ALA A 300 3.24 -29.74 -47.72
N GLY A 301 4.34 -30.41 -47.36
CA GLY A 301 5.52 -29.74 -46.80
C GLY A 301 6.21 -28.74 -47.76
N GLU A 302 5.92 -28.82 -49.06
CA GLU A 302 6.34 -27.84 -50.07
C GLU A 302 5.66 -26.48 -49.90
N ILE A 303 4.38 -26.47 -49.54
CA ILE A 303 3.62 -25.23 -49.29
C ILE A 303 4.14 -24.53 -48.03
N LEU A 304 4.44 -25.30 -46.97
CA LEU A 304 5.03 -24.75 -45.75
C LEU A 304 6.43 -24.14 -46.01
N ARG A 305 7.27 -24.81 -46.82
CA ARG A 305 8.58 -24.27 -47.22
C ARG A 305 8.46 -23.00 -48.05
N ALA A 306 7.55 -23.00 -49.04
CA ALA A 306 7.30 -21.82 -49.88
C ALA A 306 6.75 -20.63 -49.06
N TRP A 307 5.88 -20.91 -48.08
CA TRP A 307 5.38 -19.90 -47.15
C TRP A 307 6.52 -19.30 -46.32
N HIS A 308 7.41 -20.13 -45.75
CA HIS A 308 8.56 -19.66 -44.98
C HIS A 308 9.59 -18.89 -45.83
N GLU A 309 9.70 -19.17 -47.12
CA GLU A 309 10.57 -18.44 -48.04
C GLU A 309 10.01 -17.07 -48.41
N ALA A 310 8.69 -16.99 -48.63
CA ALA A 310 8.00 -15.71 -48.89
C ALA A 310 7.95 -14.78 -47.66
N HIS A 311 8.03 -15.33 -46.44
CA HIS A 311 7.94 -14.58 -45.18
C HIS A 311 9.26 -14.50 -44.40
N ARG A 312 10.38 -14.90 -45.01
CA ARG A 312 11.71 -14.68 -44.45
C ARG A 312 12.04 -13.19 -44.58
N ARG A 313 12.11 -12.47 -43.45
CA ARG A 313 12.75 -11.15 -43.38
C ARG A 313 14.27 -11.31 -43.37
#